data_AF-A0AAE0TC17-F1
#
_entry.id   AF-A0AAE0TC17-F1
#
_cell.length_a   1.000
_cell.length_b   1.000
_cell.length_c   1.000
_cell.angle_alpha   90.00
_cell.angle_beta   90.00
_cell.angle_gamma   90.00
#
_symmetry.space_group_name_H-M   'P 1'
#
loop_
_entity.id
_entity.type
_entity.pdbx_description
1 polymer ?
#
loop_
_entity_poly.entity_id
_entity_poly.type
_entity_poly.pdbx_seq_one_letter_code
_entity_poly.pdbx_strand_id
1 'polypeptide(L)'
;MASLVRGNYSDEIENFTIIDCRYPYEYNGGHIKGAVNMYRREDLQELLYCPRVQFGGKNGILIFHCEFSSERGPKMYRFLRGLDRNLHKESYPQLHYPEVYLLDGGYKAFFETYKELCEPDNYTPMLHKDHLEDLRHCRVKYKSWAAGDKRHQYRQTLRF
;
A
#
# COMPACT_ATOMS: atom_id res chain seq x y z
N MET A 1 2.04 4.67 -15.06
CA MET A 1 1.21 5.22 -13.96
C MET A 1 0.35 6.38 -14.41
N ALA A 2 0.90 7.51 -14.85
CA ALA A 2 0.09 8.69 -15.26
C ALA A 2 -0.98 8.36 -16.32
N SER A 3 -0.62 7.61 -17.38
CA SER A 3 -1.57 7.16 -18.40
C SER A 3 -2.69 6.27 -17.85
N LEU A 4 -2.43 5.48 -16.81
CA LEU A 4 -3.45 4.66 -16.13
C LEU A 4 -4.46 5.56 -15.40
N VAL A 5 -3.97 6.54 -14.64
CA VAL A 5 -4.81 7.49 -13.91
C VAL A 5 -5.63 8.37 -14.87
N ARG A 6 -5.09 8.70 -16.04
CA ARG A 6 -5.80 9.43 -17.10
C ARG A 6 -6.87 8.59 -17.83
N GLY A 7 -6.94 7.30 -17.57
CA GLY A 7 -7.93 6.40 -18.18
C GLY A 7 -7.55 5.86 -19.56
N ASN A 8 -6.28 6.00 -19.99
CA ASN A 8 -5.82 5.57 -21.32
C ASN A 8 -5.86 4.05 -21.52
N TYR A 9 -6.10 3.26 -20.47
CA TYR A 9 -6.19 1.80 -20.51
C TYR A 9 -7.56 1.28 -20.04
N SER A 10 -8.60 2.13 -20.07
CA SER A 10 -9.95 1.75 -19.63
C SER A 10 -10.55 0.58 -20.41
N ASP A 11 -10.12 0.37 -21.66
CA ASP A 11 -10.55 -0.76 -22.49
C ASP A 11 -9.85 -2.09 -22.13
N GLU A 12 -8.68 -2.03 -21.49
CA GLU A 12 -7.83 -3.21 -21.17
C GLU A 12 -7.84 -3.56 -19.68
N ILE A 13 -7.97 -2.55 -18.81
CA ILE A 13 -7.89 -2.68 -17.36
C ILE A 13 -9.25 -2.35 -16.76
N GLU A 14 -9.96 -3.40 -16.35
CA GLU A 14 -11.30 -3.28 -15.78
C GLU A 14 -11.30 -2.66 -14.38
N ASN A 15 -10.30 -2.96 -13.54
CA ASN A 15 -10.20 -2.43 -12.18
C ASN A 15 -8.75 -2.35 -11.70
N PHE A 16 -8.39 -1.23 -11.06
CA PHE A 16 -7.11 -1.07 -10.36
C PHE A 16 -7.27 -0.25 -9.09
N THR A 17 -6.42 -0.50 -8.11
CA THR A 17 -6.38 0.25 -6.85
C THR A 17 -4.96 0.74 -6.59
N ILE A 18 -4.81 2.04 -6.37
CA ILE A 18 -3.55 2.65 -5.97
C ILE A 18 -3.50 2.67 -4.44
N ILE A 19 -2.51 2.00 -3.87
CA ILE A 19 -2.32 1.89 -2.42
C ILE A 19 -1.17 2.79 -2.01
N ASP A 20 -1.50 3.86 -1.29
CA ASP A 20 -0.53 4.75 -0.67
C ASP A 20 -0.19 4.26 0.74
N CYS A 21 1.04 3.76 0.92
CA CYS A 21 1.53 3.26 2.20
C CYS A 21 2.21 4.33 3.08
N ARG A 22 2.10 5.62 2.73
CA ARG A 22 2.59 6.72 3.56
C ARG A 22 1.68 6.95 4.77
N TYR A 23 2.17 7.69 5.76
CA TYR A 23 1.35 8.04 6.91
C TYR A 23 0.21 8.99 6.53
N PRO A 24 -0.89 9.02 7.31
CA PRO A 24 -2.06 9.81 6.98
C PRO A 24 -1.76 11.30 6.73
N TYR A 25 -0.83 11.91 7.48
CA TYR A 25 -0.47 13.32 7.27
C TYR A 25 0.25 13.57 5.93
N GLU A 26 1.08 12.63 5.47
CA GLU A 26 1.73 12.70 4.16
C GLU A 26 0.70 12.56 3.03
N TYR A 27 -0.26 11.63 3.19
CA TYR A 27 -1.34 11.40 2.24
C TYR A 27 -2.30 12.60 2.16
N ASN A 28 -2.77 13.09 3.31
CA ASN A 28 -3.67 14.25 3.39
C ASN A 28 -2.98 15.53 2.87
N GLY A 29 -1.66 15.61 3.00
CA GLY A 29 -0.85 16.68 2.45
C GLY A 29 -0.67 16.64 0.93
N GLY A 30 -1.16 15.60 0.26
CA GLY A 30 -1.12 15.42 -1.19
C GLY A 30 -0.89 13.96 -1.55
N HIS A 31 -1.77 13.38 -2.36
CA HIS A 31 -1.71 12.00 -2.85
C HIS A 31 -2.13 11.90 -4.33
N ILE A 32 -1.89 10.76 -4.96
CA ILE A 32 -2.34 10.52 -6.34
C ILE A 32 -3.86 10.42 -6.34
N LYS A 33 -4.53 11.06 -7.30
CA LYS A 33 -6.00 11.01 -7.43
C LYS A 33 -6.51 9.57 -7.45
N GLY A 34 -7.52 9.31 -6.63
CA GLY A 34 -8.13 7.97 -6.49
C GLY A 34 -7.27 6.95 -5.74
N ALA A 35 -6.15 7.34 -5.13
CA ALA A 35 -5.41 6.45 -4.24
C ALA A 35 -6.16 6.23 -2.91
N VAL A 36 -5.91 5.08 -2.29
CA VAL A 36 -6.43 4.73 -0.97
C VAL A 36 -5.26 4.63 0.00
N ASN A 37 -5.37 5.32 1.14
CA ASN A 37 -4.34 5.25 2.17
C ASN A 37 -4.46 3.94 2.98
N MET A 38 -3.49 3.04 2.81
CA MET A 38 -3.36 1.82 3.62
C MET A 38 -1.94 1.75 4.18
N TYR A 39 -1.77 2.37 5.34
CA TYR A 39 -0.46 2.49 5.99
C TYR A 39 -0.24 1.44 7.09
N ARG A 40 -1.29 0.71 7.47
CA ARG A 40 -1.27 -0.34 8.49
C ARG A 40 -1.44 -1.71 7.85
N ARG A 41 -0.88 -2.73 8.49
CA ARG A 41 -0.99 -4.12 8.02
C ARG A 41 -2.42 -4.63 8.11
N GLU A 42 -3.16 -4.17 9.10
CA GLU A 42 -4.57 -4.52 9.34
C GLU A 42 -5.43 -4.07 8.15
N ASP A 43 -5.14 -2.92 7.56
CA ASP A 43 -5.82 -2.43 6.35
C ASP A 43 -5.68 -3.44 5.19
N LEU A 44 -4.50 -4.06 5.04
CA LEU A 44 -4.26 -5.10 4.01
C LEU A 44 -4.88 -6.46 4.36
N GLN A 45 -5.01 -6.77 5.65
CA GLN A 45 -5.74 -7.97 6.07
C GLN A 45 -7.22 -7.81 5.73
N GLU A 46 -7.81 -6.67 6.08
CA GLU A 46 -9.20 -6.35 5.73
C GLU A 46 -9.43 -6.39 4.21
N LEU A 47 -8.50 -5.83 3.42
CA LEU A 47 -8.51 -5.92 1.95
C LEU A 47 -8.57 -7.37 1.43
N LEU A 48 -7.87 -8.31 2.09
CA LEU A 48 -7.82 -9.72 1.68
C LEU A 48 -9.02 -10.55 2.17
N TYR A 49 -9.49 -10.31 3.39
CA TYR A 49 -10.57 -11.08 4.00
C TYR A 49 -11.97 -10.55 3.64
N CYS A 50 -12.08 -9.26 3.29
CA CYS A 50 -13.33 -8.62 2.91
C CYS A 50 -13.26 -7.95 1.51
N PRO A 51 -12.81 -8.66 0.45
CA PRO A 51 -12.56 -8.06 -0.86
C PRO A 51 -13.83 -7.50 -1.53
N ARG A 52 -15.00 -8.08 -1.23
CA ARG A 52 -16.29 -7.69 -1.82
C ARG A 52 -16.82 -6.34 -1.30
N VAL A 53 -16.40 -5.91 -0.12
CA VAL A 53 -16.93 -4.70 0.52
C VAL A 53 -16.24 -3.44 0.00
N GLN A 54 -14.99 -3.55 -0.48
CA GLN A 54 -14.18 -2.38 -0.82
C GLN A 54 -14.10 -2.09 -2.34
N PHE A 55 -14.22 -3.10 -3.23
CA PHE A 55 -13.90 -2.92 -4.67
C PHE A 55 -14.84 -3.62 -5.67
N GLY A 56 -16.12 -3.84 -5.31
CA GLY A 56 -17.13 -4.26 -6.31
C GLY A 56 -17.00 -5.69 -6.85
N GLY A 57 -16.23 -6.55 -6.19
CA GLY A 57 -16.28 -8.01 -6.41
C GLY A 57 -15.36 -8.58 -7.49
N LYS A 58 -14.54 -7.77 -8.17
CA LYS A 58 -13.46 -8.26 -9.05
C LYS A 58 -12.10 -7.85 -8.49
N ASN A 59 -11.21 -8.83 -8.36
CA ASN A 59 -9.86 -8.62 -7.85
C ASN A 59 -9.01 -7.89 -8.91
N GLY A 60 -8.94 -6.57 -8.81
CA GLY A 60 -8.21 -5.71 -9.73
C GLY A 60 -6.70 -5.67 -9.49
N ILE A 61 -6.01 -4.90 -10.33
CA ILE A 61 -4.56 -4.65 -10.24
C ILE A 61 -4.28 -3.80 -9.00
N LEU A 62 -3.33 -4.19 -8.16
CA LEU A 62 -2.90 -3.36 -7.03
C LEU A 62 -1.58 -2.65 -7.33
N ILE A 63 -1.51 -1.35 -7.06
CA ILE A 63 -0.32 -0.54 -7.29
C ILE A 63 0.12 0.08 -5.98
N PHE A 64 1.18 -0.44 -5.39
CA PHE A 64 1.74 0.05 -4.14
C PHE A 64 2.72 1.20 -4.37
N HIS A 65 2.73 2.17 -3.47
CA HIS A 65 3.80 3.15 -3.39
C HIS A 65 3.99 3.68 -1.97
N CYS A 66 5.08 4.42 -1.75
CA CYS A 66 5.16 5.31 -0.59
C CYS A 66 5.76 6.65 -1.02
N GLU A 67 6.57 7.31 -0.19
CA GLU A 67 7.22 8.57 -0.54
C GLU A 67 8.27 8.37 -1.64
N PHE A 68 9.15 7.37 -1.47
CA PHE A 68 10.22 7.00 -2.41
C PHE A 68 10.08 5.56 -2.94
N SER A 69 9.05 4.83 -2.50
CA SER A 69 8.83 3.40 -2.79
C SER A 69 9.98 2.44 -2.45
N SER A 70 10.94 2.84 -1.59
CA SER A 70 12.11 2.00 -1.27
C SER A 70 11.87 1.07 -0.07
N GLU A 71 11.07 1.49 0.91
CA GLU A 71 10.93 0.78 2.19
C GLU A 71 9.49 0.37 2.51
N ARG A 72 8.61 1.35 2.75
CA ARG A 72 7.22 1.11 3.18
C ARG A 72 6.40 0.36 2.13
N GLY A 73 6.41 0.82 0.87
CA GLY A 73 5.72 0.17 -0.24
C GLY A 73 6.14 -1.30 -0.43
N PRO A 74 7.44 -1.61 -0.61
CA PRO A 74 7.92 -2.98 -0.76
C PRO A 74 7.63 -3.88 0.45
N LYS A 75 7.64 -3.34 1.68
CA LYS A 75 7.28 -4.10 2.88
C LYS A 75 5.80 -4.48 2.87
N MET A 76 4.92 -3.54 2.54
CA MET A 76 3.47 -3.75 2.46
C MET A 76 3.10 -4.72 1.34
N TYR A 77 3.74 -4.59 0.16
CA TYR A 77 3.62 -5.55 -0.93
C TYR A 77 3.95 -7.00 -0.50
N ARG A 78 5.14 -7.20 0.10
CA ARG A 78 5.57 -8.54 0.53
C ARG A 78 4.64 -9.11 1.60
N PHE A 79 4.17 -8.26 2.51
CA PHE A 79 3.21 -8.66 3.53
C PHE A 79 1.88 -9.13 2.94
N LEU A 80 1.28 -8.36 2.02
CA LEU A 80 0.07 -8.75 1.29
C LEU A 80 0.26 -10.10 0.59
N ARG A 81 1.32 -10.24 -0.20
CA ARG A 81 1.57 -11.47 -0.96
C ARG A 81 1.78 -12.69 -0.03
N GLY A 82 2.42 -12.49 1.11
CA GLY A 82 2.56 -13.52 2.14
C GLY A 82 1.21 -13.95 2.71
N LEU A 83 0.33 -13.00 3.04
CA LEU A 83 -1.03 -13.30 3.52
C LEU A 83 -1.85 -14.04 2.45
N ASP A 84 -1.84 -13.56 1.21
CA ASP A 84 -2.59 -14.15 0.09
C ASP A 84 -2.12 -15.59 -0.20
N ARG A 85 -0.81 -15.84 -0.17
CA ARG A 85 -0.25 -17.20 -0.31
C ARG A 85 -0.58 -18.11 0.86
N ASN A 86 -0.58 -17.59 2.08
CA ASN A 86 -0.97 -18.38 3.24
C ASN A 86 -2.45 -18.75 3.20
N LEU A 87 -3.31 -17.84 2.71
CA LEU A 87 -4.73 -18.09 2.52
C LEU A 87 -4.99 -19.19 1.48
N HIS A 88 -4.23 -19.18 0.38
CA HIS A 88 -4.35 -20.13 -0.73
C HIS A 88 -3.32 -21.27 -0.67
N LYS A 89 -2.87 -21.65 0.52
CA LYS A 89 -1.80 -22.64 0.69
C LYS A 89 -2.16 -24.01 0.07
N GLU A 90 -3.40 -24.45 0.26
CA GLU A 90 -3.91 -25.74 -0.23
C GLU A 90 -4.35 -25.68 -1.71
N SER A 91 -4.50 -24.48 -2.29
CA SER A 91 -4.94 -24.26 -3.68
C SER A 91 -3.87 -23.59 -4.55
N TYR A 92 -2.60 -23.76 -4.20
CA TYR A 92 -1.49 -23.25 -5.00
C TYR A 92 -1.62 -23.68 -6.48
N PRO A 93 -1.46 -22.77 -7.47
CA PRO A 93 -0.87 -21.43 -7.39
C PRO A 93 -1.87 -20.26 -7.26
N GLN A 94 -3.11 -20.50 -6.81
CA GLN A 94 -4.15 -19.48 -6.70
C GLN A 94 -3.72 -18.26 -5.85
N LEU A 95 -4.23 -17.09 -6.22
CA LEU A 95 -4.10 -15.81 -5.51
C LEU A 95 -5.39 -15.02 -5.66
N HIS A 96 -5.74 -14.21 -4.66
CA HIS A 96 -6.73 -13.15 -4.84
C HIS A 96 -6.17 -12.05 -5.73
N TYR A 97 -4.97 -11.56 -5.47
CA TYR A 97 -4.34 -10.47 -6.21
C TYR A 97 -3.10 -10.97 -6.97
N PRO A 98 -3.28 -11.57 -8.17
CA PRO A 98 -2.17 -12.06 -8.99
C PRO A 98 -1.30 -10.91 -9.50
N GLU A 99 -1.92 -9.81 -9.92
CA GLU A 99 -1.26 -8.64 -10.51
C GLU A 99 -1.06 -7.53 -9.47
N VAL A 100 0.20 -7.34 -9.07
CA VAL A 100 0.58 -6.32 -8.10
C VAL A 100 1.87 -5.65 -8.56
N TYR A 101 1.87 -4.32 -8.57
CA TYR A 101 2.98 -3.48 -9.00
C TYR A 101 3.45 -2.56 -7.89
N LEU A 102 4.69 -2.08 -8.01
CA LEU A 102 5.27 -1.05 -7.17
C LEU A 102 5.59 0.16 -8.05
N LEU A 103 5.10 1.34 -7.70
CA LEU A 103 5.42 2.58 -8.39
C LEU A 103 6.85 3.00 -8.05
N ASP A 104 7.76 2.89 -9.02
CA ASP A 104 9.14 3.32 -8.86
C ASP A 104 9.24 4.84 -8.59
N GLY A 105 10.21 5.24 -7.75
CA GLY A 105 10.40 6.63 -7.30
C GLY A 105 9.33 7.17 -6.33
N GLY A 106 8.22 6.45 -6.14
CA GLY A 106 7.16 6.80 -5.19
C GLY A 106 6.42 8.10 -5.51
N TYR A 107 5.70 8.63 -4.52
CA TYR A 107 4.90 9.84 -4.65
C TYR A 107 5.76 11.06 -4.97
N LYS A 108 6.99 11.14 -4.43
CA LYS A 108 7.88 12.29 -4.70
C LYS A 108 8.16 12.43 -6.20
N ALA A 109 8.64 11.37 -6.84
CA ALA A 109 8.97 11.41 -8.28
C ALA A 109 7.71 11.60 -9.14
N PHE A 110 6.59 10.99 -8.73
CA PHE A 110 5.31 11.15 -9.42
C PHE A 110 4.82 12.60 -9.36
N PHE A 111 4.82 13.21 -8.18
CA PHE A 111 4.40 14.59 -7.96
C PHE A 111 5.28 15.57 -8.73
N GLU A 112 6.60 15.38 -8.76
CA GLU A 112 7.51 16.25 -9.52
C GLU A 112 7.16 16.30 -11.02
N THR A 113 6.61 15.21 -11.56
CA THR A 113 6.34 15.07 -13.00
C THR A 113 4.88 15.30 -13.38
N TYR A 114 3.92 14.94 -12.51
CA TYR A 114 2.49 14.85 -12.82
C TYR A 114 1.61 15.47 -11.72
N LYS A 115 1.93 16.71 -11.31
CA LYS A 115 1.21 17.46 -10.25
C LYS A 115 -0.30 17.52 -10.46
N GLU A 116 -0.74 17.64 -11.71
CA GLU A 116 -2.15 17.73 -12.09
C GLU A 116 -2.95 16.46 -11.76
N LEU A 117 -2.26 15.34 -11.54
CA LEU A 117 -2.83 14.04 -11.16
C LEU A 117 -2.79 13.80 -9.64
N CYS A 118 -2.49 14.82 -8.85
CA CYS A 118 -2.46 14.76 -7.40
C CYS A 118 -3.57 15.62 -6.76
N GLU A 119 -3.97 15.26 -5.54
CA GLU A 119 -4.93 16.00 -4.73
C GLU A 119 -4.59 15.94 -3.23
N PRO A 120 -4.52 17.08 -2.51
CA PRO A 120 -4.24 18.41 -3.08
C PRO A 120 -2.94 18.43 -3.91
N ASP A 121 -2.76 19.46 -4.76
CA ASP A 121 -1.51 19.71 -5.50
C ASP A 121 -0.40 20.19 -4.56
N ASN A 122 0.04 19.27 -3.71
CA ASN A 122 1.08 19.50 -2.73
C ASN A 122 1.83 18.20 -2.43
N TYR A 123 2.98 18.33 -1.78
CA TYR A 123 3.79 17.23 -1.31
C TYR A 123 4.24 17.50 0.12
N THR A 124 3.70 16.71 1.06
CA THR A 124 4.15 16.70 2.45
C THR A 124 5.11 15.53 2.67
N PRO A 125 6.41 15.80 2.94
CA PRO A 125 7.39 14.76 3.22
C PRO A 125 7.19 14.13 4.60
N MET A 126 7.70 12.92 4.79
CA MET A 126 7.59 12.21 6.07
C MET A 126 8.18 13.01 7.25
N LEU A 127 9.26 13.75 7.04
CA LEU A 127 9.96 14.53 8.08
C LEU A 127 9.53 16.00 8.12
N HIS A 128 8.30 16.32 7.69
CA HIS A 128 7.78 17.68 7.74
C HIS A 128 7.77 18.23 9.18
N LYS A 129 8.26 19.47 9.37
CA LYS A 129 8.48 20.08 10.70
C LYS A 129 7.19 20.19 11.51
N ASP A 130 6.07 20.44 10.85
CA ASP A 130 4.77 20.63 11.50
C ASP A 130 4.10 19.31 11.90
N HIS A 131 4.65 18.16 11.50
CA HIS A 131 4.07 16.83 11.71
C HIS A 131 4.95 15.91 12.58
N LEU A 132 5.82 16.47 13.41
CA LEU A 132 6.72 15.68 14.28
C LEU A 132 5.94 14.81 15.29
N GLU A 133 4.85 15.33 15.86
CA GLU A 133 3.99 14.58 16.78
C GLU A 133 3.18 13.49 16.05
N ASP A 134 2.65 13.80 14.86
CA ASP A 134 1.97 12.80 14.02
C ASP A 134 2.90 11.66 13.64
N LEU A 135 4.12 11.98 13.23
CA LEU A 135 5.17 11.02 12.92
C LEU A 135 5.48 10.14 14.14
N ARG A 136 5.56 10.72 15.35
CA ARG A 136 5.79 9.97 16.59
C ARG A 136 4.66 8.98 16.84
N HIS A 137 3.40 9.42 16.75
CA HIS A 137 2.23 8.56 16.92
C HIS A 137 2.18 7.43 15.89
N CYS A 138 2.41 7.74 14.62
CA CYS A 138 2.43 6.75 13.54
C CYS A 138 3.57 5.74 13.72
N ARG A 139 4.76 6.19 14.15
CA ARG A 139 5.89 5.29 14.43
C ARG A 139 5.63 4.35 15.60
N VAL A 140 5.02 4.81 16.69
CA VAL A 140 4.65 3.93 17.81
C VAL A 140 3.68 2.85 17.32
N LYS A 141 2.64 3.27 16.61
CA LYS A 141 1.67 2.39 15.93
C LYS A 141 2.25 1.57 14.79
N TYR A 142 3.51 1.74 14.40
CA TYR A 142 4.17 0.87 13.41
C TYR A 142 5.16 -0.08 14.10
N LYS A 143 5.89 0.42 15.12
CA LYS A 143 6.90 -0.33 15.89
C LYS A 143 6.31 -1.38 16.82
N SER A 144 5.18 -1.10 17.48
CA SER A 144 4.48 -2.10 18.31
C SER A 144 4.21 -3.40 17.53
N TRP A 145 4.08 -3.29 16.21
CA TRP A 145 3.74 -4.40 15.32
C TRP A 145 4.98 -5.06 14.70
N ALA A 146 6.03 -4.30 14.37
CA ALA A 146 7.32 -4.88 13.97
C ALA A 146 7.92 -5.79 15.07
N ALA A 147 7.63 -5.50 16.35
CA ALA A 147 8.00 -6.36 17.47
C ALA A 147 7.15 -7.66 17.55
N GLY A 148 5.88 -7.61 17.16
CA GLY A 148 4.99 -8.78 17.08
C GLY A 148 5.41 -9.76 15.97
N ASP A 149 5.89 -9.24 14.84
CA ASP A 149 6.36 -10.02 13.69
C ASP A 149 7.56 -10.91 14.05
N LYS A 150 8.53 -10.36 14.81
CA LYS A 150 9.68 -11.11 15.34
C LYS A 150 9.26 -12.25 16.27
N ARG A 151 8.20 -12.06 17.08
CA ARG A 151 7.67 -13.11 17.96
C ARG A 151 6.93 -14.21 17.19
N HIS A 152 6.24 -13.88 16.09
CA HIS A 152 5.58 -14.87 15.24
C HIS A 152 6.58 -15.72 14.45
N GLN A 153 7.65 -15.11 13.92
CA GLN A 153 8.76 -15.83 13.28
C GLN A 153 9.41 -16.83 14.23
N TYR A 154 9.68 -16.44 15.49
CA TYR A 154 10.29 -17.32 16.49
C TYR A 154 9.40 -18.52 16.89
N ARG A 155 8.07 -18.34 16.88
CA ARG A 155 7.11 -19.43 17.20
C ARG A 155 6.92 -20.42 16.06
N GLN A 156 7.20 -20.05 14.81
CA GLN A 156 7.15 -20.98 13.68
C GLN A 156 8.43 -21.83 13.55
N THR A 157 9.56 -21.37 14.09
CA THR A 157 10.83 -22.12 14.10
C THR A 157 10.96 -23.13 15.24
N LEU A 158 10.05 -23.13 16.22
CA LEU A 158 10.05 -24.05 17.36
C LEU A 158 8.84 -25.00 17.31
N ARG A 159 8.77 -25.80 16.26
CA ARG A 159 7.98 -27.05 16.26
C ARG A 159 8.95 -28.17 15.95
N PHE A 160 9.38 -28.87 17.01
CA PHE A 160 10.03 -30.18 16.94
C PHE A 160 8.96 -31.25 16.69
#